data_AF-A0A8S3IKM4-F1
#
_entry.id   AF-A0A8S3IKM4-F1
#
_cell.length_a   1.000
_cell.length_b   1.000
_cell.length_c   1.000
_cell.angle_alpha   90.00
_cell.angle_beta   90.00
_cell.angle_gamma   90.00
#
_symmetry.space_group_name_H-M   'P 1'
#
loop_
_entity.id
_entity.type
_entity.pdbx_description
1 polymer ?
#
loop_
_entity_poly.entity_id
_entity_poly.type
_entity_poly.pdbx_seq_one_letter_code
_entity_poly.pdbx_strand_id
1 'polypeptide(L)'
;LVETVPMPFVTETTKIYLILPIYRDEQSVALRFLRHANKSLFDKETRDKFELHLAHIVTTKHELSQTQKWFDTLRREVELLRRTRTQLAVIYHTILLPLSTTTRYTQAAYILDFFETKLQTNSLIFITNPYVDIEADFLNRCRLNVIENVQAFFPIAFYQYQPHIIARTYHMTDNSTIDLHKSHGWFNFYAFDHIGMYMSDYLNLKKLSLSN
;
A
#
# COMPACT_ATOMS: atom_id res chain seq x y z
N LEU A 1 -33.57 13.78 25.82
CA LEU A 1 -32.44 14.39 25.08
C LEU A 1 -32.04 13.41 23.99
N VAL A 2 -32.26 13.79 22.73
CA VAL A 2 -31.81 13.00 21.59
C VAL A 2 -30.33 13.31 21.43
N GLU A 3 -29.48 12.34 21.77
CA GLU A 3 -28.04 12.43 21.60
C GLU A 3 -27.75 12.28 20.10
N THR A 4 -27.64 13.40 19.39
CA THR A 4 -27.25 13.40 17.99
C THR A 4 -25.77 13.07 17.91
N VAL A 5 -25.44 11.81 17.60
CA VAL A 5 -24.08 11.42 17.24
C VAL A 5 -23.72 12.20 15.97
N PRO A 6 -22.74 13.12 16.02
CA PRO A 6 -22.34 13.86 14.83
C PRO A 6 -21.82 12.87 13.78
N MET A 7 -22.37 12.95 12.57
CA MET A 7 -21.91 12.11 11.47
C MET A 7 -20.46 12.49 11.14
N PRO A 8 -19.52 11.54 11.15
CA PRO A 8 -18.15 11.83 10.77
C PRO A 8 -18.09 12.34 9.32
N PHE A 9 -17.37 13.45 9.12
CA PHE A 9 -17.21 14.04 7.79
C PHE A 9 -16.14 13.28 7.00
N VAL A 10 -16.52 12.77 5.84
CA VAL A 10 -15.58 12.25 4.85
C VAL A 10 -14.92 13.44 4.16
N THR A 11 -13.59 13.53 4.18
CA THR A 11 -12.89 14.65 3.53
C THR A 11 -12.65 14.38 2.04
N GLU A 12 -12.74 15.42 1.21
CA GLU A 12 -12.58 15.29 -0.25
C GLU A 12 -11.12 15.11 -0.73
N THR A 13 -10.11 15.05 0.14
CA THR A 13 -9.04 14.04 0.04
C THR A 13 -8.30 13.82 -1.29
N THR A 14 -8.06 14.81 -2.16
CA THR A 14 -7.56 14.55 -3.54
C THR A 14 -6.12 14.06 -3.65
N LYS A 15 -5.40 13.89 -2.53
CA LYS A 15 -4.02 13.39 -2.54
C LYS A 15 -3.91 12.15 -1.66
N ILE A 16 -3.46 11.04 -2.24
CA ILE A 16 -3.24 9.78 -1.52
C ILE A 16 -1.75 9.46 -1.55
N TYR A 17 -1.21 9.15 -0.37
CA TYR A 17 0.17 8.71 -0.19
C TYR A 17 0.19 7.18 -0.12
N LEU A 18 0.65 6.55 -1.20
CA LEU A 18 0.72 5.10 -1.32
C LEU A 18 2.11 4.63 -0.86
N ILE A 19 2.17 3.95 0.28
CA ILE A 19 3.41 3.40 0.83
C ILE A 19 3.49 1.92 0.44
N LEU A 20 4.55 1.58 -0.29
CA LEU A 20 4.83 0.22 -0.75
C LEU A 20 6.17 -0.24 -0.16
N PRO A 21 6.17 -0.90 1.01
CA PRO A 21 7.31 -1.65 1.52
C PRO A 21 7.61 -2.81 0.58
N ILE A 22 8.89 -2.98 0.22
CA ILE A 22 9.34 -4.05 -0.66
C ILE A 22 10.57 -4.69 -0.01
N TYR A 23 10.48 -5.99 0.24
CA TYR A 23 11.58 -6.77 0.81
C TYR A 23 12.54 -7.27 -0.28
N ARG A 24 13.70 -7.77 0.14
CA ARG A 24 14.82 -8.13 -0.75
C ARG A 24 14.40 -8.99 -1.95
N ASP A 25 13.57 -10.00 -1.71
CA ASP A 25 13.13 -11.03 -2.65
C ASP A 25 11.85 -10.66 -3.43
N GLU A 26 11.25 -9.51 -3.13
CA GLU A 26 9.98 -9.09 -3.73
C GLU A 26 10.15 -8.20 -4.97
N GLN A 27 11.38 -8.00 -5.44
CA GLN A 27 11.71 -7.08 -6.53
C GLN A 27 10.94 -7.39 -7.83
N SER A 28 10.81 -8.66 -8.19
CA SER A 28 10.06 -9.10 -9.39
C SER A 28 8.56 -8.86 -9.22
N VAL A 29 8.05 -9.04 -8.01
CA VAL A 29 6.65 -8.81 -7.65
C VAL A 29 6.33 -7.32 -7.66
N ALA A 30 7.22 -6.48 -7.13
CA ALA A 30 7.09 -5.03 -7.20
C ALA A 30 7.09 -4.51 -8.64
N LEU A 31 7.89 -5.12 -9.53
CA LEU A 31 7.85 -4.80 -10.96
C LEU A 31 6.49 -5.14 -11.59
N ARG A 32 5.90 -6.29 -11.23
CA ARG A 32 4.54 -6.68 -11.65
C ARG A 32 3.52 -5.67 -11.13
N PHE A 33 3.60 -5.32 -9.85
CA PHE A 33 2.74 -4.31 -9.21
C PHE A 33 2.78 -2.99 -9.98
N LEU A 34 3.96 -2.43 -10.26
CA LEU A 34 4.09 -1.15 -10.97
C LEU A 34 3.44 -1.20 -12.36
N ARG A 35 3.59 -2.32 -13.08
CA ARG A 35 2.98 -2.50 -14.40
C ARG A 35 1.46 -2.61 -14.32
N HIS A 36 0.95 -3.34 -13.34
CA HIS A 36 -0.48 -3.47 -13.12
C HIS A 36 -1.08 -2.13 -12.69
N ALA A 37 -0.53 -1.51 -11.63
CA ALA A 37 -0.96 -0.22 -11.11
C ALA A 37 -0.90 0.89 -12.17
N ASN A 38 0.08 0.86 -13.09
CA ASN A 38 0.07 1.78 -14.22
C ASN A 38 -1.21 1.66 -15.05
N LYS A 39 -1.73 0.45 -15.27
CA LYS A 39 -2.93 0.23 -16.11
C LYS A 39 -4.23 0.45 -15.36
N SER A 40 -4.32 0.04 -14.10
CA SER A 40 -5.58 -0.06 -13.34
C SER A 40 -5.75 0.97 -12.23
N LEU A 41 -4.65 1.49 -11.68
CA LEU A 41 -4.68 2.37 -10.51
C LEU A 41 -4.53 3.84 -10.88
N PHE A 42 -3.52 4.16 -11.68
CA PHE A 42 -3.14 5.54 -11.97
C PHE A 42 -3.86 6.11 -13.18
N ASP A 43 -5.14 5.80 -13.38
CA ASP A 43 -5.85 6.17 -14.60
C ASP A 43 -5.85 7.70 -14.85
N LYS A 44 -5.70 8.10 -16.12
CA LYS A 44 -5.49 9.50 -16.54
C LYS A 44 -6.68 10.39 -16.23
N GLU A 45 -7.87 9.82 -16.14
CA GLU A 45 -9.12 10.55 -15.93
C GLU A 45 -9.41 10.84 -14.45
N THR A 46 -8.62 10.28 -13.53
CA THR A 46 -8.79 10.53 -12.10
C THR A 46 -8.33 11.95 -11.74
N ARG A 47 -9.11 12.65 -10.90
CA ARG A 47 -8.71 13.95 -10.30
C ARG A 47 -7.70 13.79 -9.16
N ASP A 48 -7.35 12.55 -8.84
CA ASP A 48 -6.53 12.22 -7.69
C ASP A 48 -5.04 12.36 -8.00
N LYS A 49 -4.34 13.02 -7.09
CA LYS A 49 -2.89 13.11 -7.06
C LYS A 49 -2.34 11.96 -6.23
N PHE A 50 -1.37 11.25 -6.77
CA PHE A 50 -0.75 10.10 -6.11
C PHE A 50 0.70 10.41 -5.79
N GLU A 51 1.12 10.02 -4.58
CA GLU A 51 2.53 9.96 -4.21
C GLU A 51 2.85 8.52 -3.81
N LEU A 52 3.55 7.80 -4.69
CA LEU A 52 3.97 6.43 -4.48
C LEU A 52 5.36 6.41 -3.84
N HIS A 53 5.42 5.94 -2.60
CA HIS A 53 6.64 5.73 -1.84
C HIS A 53 7.08 4.27 -1.95
N LEU A 54 8.10 4.02 -2.77
CA LEU A 54 8.76 2.72 -2.89
C LEU A 54 9.80 2.59 -1.77
N ALA A 55 9.49 1.83 -0.72
CA ALA A 55 10.34 1.67 0.44
C ALA A 55 11.05 0.31 0.41
N HIS A 56 12.34 0.31 0.04
CA HIS A 56 13.15 -0.90 0.13
C HIS A 56 13.48 -1.19 1.60
N ILE A 57 12.98 -2.31 2.09
CA ILE A 57 13.13 -2.75 3.47
C ILE A 57 14.39 -3.61 3.58
N VAL A 58 15.35 -3.14 4.38
CA VAL A 58 16.64 -3.79 4.59
C VAL A 58 16.86 -4.09 6.06
N THR A 59 17.60 -5.16 6.37
CA THR A 59 17.93 -5.59 7.74
C THR A 59 19.43 -5.58 7.99
N THR A 60 20.24 -5.48 6.93
CA THR A 60 21.70 -5.51 7.02
C THR A 60 22.33 -4.28 6.36
N LYS A 61 23.50 -3.86 6.87
CA LYS A 61 24.30 -2.79 6.24
C LYS A 61 24.77 -3.16 4.82
N HIS A 62 24.92 -4.45 4.53
CA HIS A 62 25.26 -4.93 3.19
C HIS A 62 24.11 -4.69 2.20
N GLU A 63 22.86 -4.98 2.57
CA GLU A 63 21.70 -4.64 1.72
C GLU A 63 21.59 -3.14 1.51
N LEU A 64 21.79 -2.35 2.57
CA LEU A 64 21.78 -0.89 2.50
C LEU A 64 22.78 -0.36 1.46
N SER A 65 23.99 -0.93 1.37
CA SER A 65 24.98 -0.51 0.38
C SER A 65 24.61 -0.90 -1.06
N GLN A 66 23.76 -1.92 -1.24
CA GLN A 66 23.29 -2.39 -2.54
C GLN A 66 21.95 -1.77 -2.97
N THR A 67 21.37 -0.86 -2.17
CA THR A 67 20.02 -0.31 -2.43
C THR A 67 19.90 0.36 -3.80
N GLN A 68 20.95 1.07 -4.25
CA GLN A 68 20.92 1.76 -5.54
C GLN A 68 20.80 0.77 -6.70
N LYS A 69 21.62 -0.28 -6.67
CA LYS A 69 21.59 -1.37 -7.65
C LYS A 69 20.26 -2.11 -7.62
N TRP A 70 19.67 -2.27 -6.44
CA TRP A 70 18.35 -2.88 -6.28
C TRP A 70 17.26 -2.03 -6.96
N PHE A 71 17.24 -0.71 -6.74
CA PHE A 71 16.28 0.20 -7.40
C PHE A 71 16.49 0.36 -8.90
N ASP A 72 17.72 0.20 -9.40
CA ASP A 72 18.00 0.32 -10.84
C ASP A 72 17.18 -0.66 -11.69
N THR A 73 16.75 -1.78 -11.09
CA THR A 73 15.90 -2.77 -11.73
C THR A 73 14.46 -2.29 -11.94
N LEU A 74 13.95 -1.41 -11.07
CA LEU A 74 12.62 -0.80 -11.16
C LEU A 74 12.65 0.49 -11.97
N ARG A 75 13.83 1.12 -12.11
CA ARG A 75 14.04 2.44 -12.74
C ARG A 75 13.32 2.58 -14.07
N ARG A 76 13.41 1.58 -14.95
CA ARG A 76 12.78 1.63 -16.28
C ARG A 76 11.27 1.82 -16.20
N GLU A 77 10.58 1.06 -15.34
CA GLU A 77 9.11 1.17 -15.20
C GLU A 77 8.72 2.44 -14.45
N VAL A 78 9.51 2.89 -13.47
CA VAL A 78 9.25 4.15 -12.76
C VAL A 78 9.40 5.36 -13.69
N GLU A 79 10.41 5.36 -14.57
CA GLU A 79 10.56 6.43 -15.58
C GLU A 79 9.43 6.42 -16.60
N LEU A 80 8.93 5.23 -16.98
CA LEU A 80 7.72 5.13 -17.80
C LEU A 80 6.51 5.73 -17.08
N LEU A 81 6.30 5.41 -15.80
CA LEU A 81 5.23 5.96 -14.97
C LEU A 81 5.31 7.49 -14.90
N ARG A 82 6.48 8.06 -14.58
CA ARG A 82 6.69 9.51 -14.50
C ARG A 82 6.37 10.23 -15.81
N ARG A 83 6.68 9.61 -16.96
CA ARG A 83 6.38 10.17 -18.29
C ARG A 83 4.91 10.07 -18.66
N THR A 84 4.24 9.00 -18.25
CA THR A 84 2.87 8.69 -18.68
C THR A 84 1.80 9.22 -17.73
N ARG A 85 2.15 9.46 -16.45
CA ARG A 85 1.22 9.83 -15.37
C ARG A 85 1.68 11.14 -14.69
N THR A 86 1.13 12.27 -15.12
CA THR A 86 1.50 13.61 -14.61
C THR A 86 1.04 13.87 -13.17
N GLN A 87 0.00 13.17 -12.72
CA GLN A 87 -0.54 13.30 -11.36
C GLN A 87 0.13 12.34 -10.35
N LEU A 88 1.13 11.56 -10.80
CA LEU A 88 1.86 10.60 -9.98
C LEU A 88 3.28 11.07 -9.71
N ALA A 89 3.61 11.24 -8.43
CA ALA A 89 4.99 11.33 -7.96
C ALA A 89 5.44 9.96 -7.46
N VAL A 90 6.66 9.54 -7.80
CA VAL A 90 7.27 8.30 -7.29
C VAL A 90 8.56 8.64 -6.57
N ILE A 91 8.67 8.23 -5.31
CA ILE A 91 9.80 8.52 -4.41
C ILE A 91 10.38 7.22 -3.85
N TYR A 92 11.71 7.10 -3.91
CA TYR A 92 12.43 5.96 -3.37
C TYR A 92 12.86 6.22 -1.93
N HIS A 93 12.67 5.22 -1.06
CA HIS A 93 13.10 5.22 0.33
C HIS A 93 13.86 3.94 0.64
N THR A 94 14.83 4.00 1.53
CA THR A 94 15.45 2.79 2.09
C THR A 94 15.32 2.84 3.60
N ILE A 95 14.72 1.80 4.17
CA ILE A 95 14.43 1.72 5.59
C ILE A 95 15.22 0.55 6.16
N LEU A 96 16.19 0.85 7.03
CA LEU A 96 16.94 -0.15 7.77
C LEU A 96 16.19 -0.51 9.04
N LEU A 97 15.63 -1.72 9.07
CA LEU A 97 14.96 -2.26 10.24
C LEU A 97 15.99 -2.85 11.22
N PRO A 98 15.82 -2.62 12.54
CA PRO A 98 16.60 -3.32 13.56
C PRO A 98 16.39 -4.84 13.48
N LEU A 99 17.43 -5.63 13.75
CA LEU A 99 17.35 -7.10 13.78
C LEU A 99 16.37 -7.63 14.85
N SER A 100 16.06 -6.82 15.87
CA SER A 100 15.04 -7.11 16.88
C SER A 100 13.60 -7.05 16.36
N THR A 101 13.39 -6.59 15.11
CA THR A 101 12.07 -6.42 14.51
C THR A 101 11.57 -7.73 13.91
N THR A 102 11.05 -8.63 14.77
CA THR A 102 10.69 -10.00 14.37
C THR A 102 9.30 -10.11 13.76
N THR A 103 8.36 -9.19 14.07
CA THR A 103 6.95 -9.31 13.67
C THR A 103 6.57 -8.28 12.61
N ARG A 104 5.67 -8.63 11.69
CA ARG A 104 5.18 -7.69 10.66
C ARG A 104 4.54 -6.44 11.27
N TYR A 105 3.90 -6.54 12.43
CA TYR A 105 3.34 -5.40 13.15
C TYR A 105 4.41 -4.42 13.64
N THR A 106 5.51 -4.93 14.21
CA THR A 106 6.62 -4.07 14.64
C THR A 106 7.30 -3.43 13.43
N GLN A 107 7.44 -4.16 12.32
CA GLN A 107 7.95 -3.61 11.06
C GLN A 107 7.06 -2.48 10.52
N ALA A 108 5.74 -2.66 10.53
CA ALA A 108 4.79 -1.63 10.10
C ALA A 108 4.91 -0.35 10.96
N ALA A 109 5.08 -0.50 12.28
CA ALA A 109 5.32 0.65 13.17
C ALA A 109 6.60 1.40 12.80
N TYR A 110 7.73 0.70 12.55
CA TYR A 110 8.98 1.33 12.11
C TYR A 110 8.85 2.04 10.75
N ILE A 111 8.06 1.47 9.83
CA ILE A 111 7.80 2.09 8.53
C ILE A 111 6.99 3.38 8.73
N LEU A 112 5.96 3.35 9.56
CA LEU A 112 5.16 4.53 9.90
C LEU A 112 6.00 5.62 10.59
N ASP A 113 6.85 5.24 11.55
CA ASP A 113 7.82 6.14 12.20
C ASP A 113 8.75 6.82 11.20
N PHE A 114 9.20 6.08 10.18
CA PHE A 114 10.02 6.66 9.12
C PHE A 114 9.23 7.72 8.33
N PHE A 115 7.98 7.43 7.98
CA PHE A 115 7.12 8.32 7.19
C PHE A 115 6.54 9.50 7.98
N GLU A 116 6.45 9.42 9.31
CA GLU A 116 6.13 10.57 10.17
C GLU A 116 7.05 11.76 9.86
N THR A 117 8.34 11.51 9.61
CA THR A 117 9.32 12.57 9.31
C THR A 117 9.22 13.12 7.89
N LYS A 118 8.45 12.48 7.01
CA LYS A 118 8.39 12.77 5.57
C LYS A 118 7.04 13.33 5.13
N LEU A 119 5.98 12.99 5.84
CA LEU A 119 4.60 13.31 5.47
C LEU A 119 4.01 14.38 6.41
N GLN A 120 3.04 15.13 5.90
CA GLN A 120 2.27 16.08 6.71
C GLN A 120 1.28 15.30 7.61
N THR A 121 0.90 15.89 8.73
CA THR A 121 -0.02 15.25 9.70
C THR A 121 -1.38 14.93 9.10
N ASN A 122 -1.91 15.75 8.21
CA ASN A 122 -3.19 15.54 7.53
C ASN A 122 -3.09 14.63 6.28
N SER A 123 -1.98 13.91 6.10
CA SER A 123 -1.80 13.02 4.95
C SER A 123 -2.66 11.77 5.07
N LEU A 124 -3.52 11.51 4.09
CA LEU A 124 -4.19 10.22 3.90
C LEU A 124 -3.16 9.22 3.34
N ILE A 125 -2.76 8.26 4.17
CA ILE A 125 -1.80 7.22 3.82
C ILE A 125 -2.52 5.91 3.54
N PHE A 126 -2.04 5.17 2.55
CA PHE A 126 -2.40 3.79 2.32
C PHE A 126 -1.13 2.95 2.24
N ILE A 127 -0.95 2.05 3.21
CA ILE A 127 0.14 1.07 3.22
C ILE A 127 -0.39 -0.23 2.62
N THR A 128 0.42 -0.82 1.73
CA THR A 128 0.11 -2.08 1.08
C THR A 128 1.39 -2.86 0.79
N ASN A 129 1.27 -4.06 0.21
CA ASN A 129 2.39 -4.89 -0.26
C ASN A 129 2.35 -5.02 -1.80
N PRO A 130 3.43 -5.52 -2.46
CA PRO A 130 3.48 -5.64 -3.92
C PRO A 130 2.67 -6.83 -4.48
N TYR A 131 2.11 -7.68 -3.64
CA TYR A 131 1.42 -8.90 -4.08
C TYR A 131 -0.01 -8.65 -4.57
N VAL A 132 -0.56 -7.48 -4.32
CA VAL A 132 -1.95 -7.15 -4.66
C VAL A 132 -2.11 -6.46 -6.01
N ASP A 133 -3.25 -6.74 -6.63
CA ASP A 133 -3.75 -6.02 -7.80
C ASP A 133 -4.77 -4.98 -7.32
N ILE A 134 -4.37 -3.70 -7.35
CA ILE A 134 -5.18 -2.58 -6.86
C ILE A 134 -5.72 -1.80 -8.05
N GLU A 135 -7.02 -1.50 -8.01
CA GLU A 135 -7.73 -0.69 -8.99
C GLU A 135 -8.14 0.67 -8.42
N ALA A 136 -8.44 1.64 -9.27
CA ALA A 136 -8.85 2.98 -8.86
C ALA A 136 -10.05 2.98 -7.88
N ASP A 137 -11.06 2.14 -8.11
CA ASP A 137 -12.24 2.01 -7.25
C ASP A 137 -11.90 1.61 -5.81
N PHE A 138 -10.83 0.85 -5.63
CA PHE A 138 -10.38 0.46 -4.30
C PHE A 138 -9.87 1.67 -3.50
N LEU A 139 -9.14 2.60 -4.13
CA LEU A 139 -8.68 3.81 -3.44
C LEU A 139 -9.84 4.76 -3.13
N ASN A 140 -10.88 4.78 -3.97
CA ASN A 140 -12.11 5.48 -3.64
C ASN A 140 -12.76 4.89 -2.37
N ARG A 141 -12.82 3.56 -2.25
CA ARG A 141 -13.28 2.91 -1.01
C ARG A 141 -12.40 3.29 0.18
N CYS A 142 -11.08 3.36 0.02
CA CYS A 142 -10.17 3.82 1.07
C CYS A 142 -10.53 5.24 1.53
N ARG A 143 -10.69 6.20 0.60
CA ARG A 143 -11.09 7.58 0.92
C ARG A 143 -12.42 7.66 1.67
N LEU A 144 -13.41 6.84 1.28
CA LEU A 144 -14.73 6.86 1.89
C LEU A 144 -14.76 6.23 3.30
N ASN A 145 -13.85 5.29 3.58
CA ASN A 145 -13.85 4.53 4.84
C ASN A 145 -12.78 4.98 5.85
N VAL A 146 -11.84 5.83 5.45
CA VAL A 146 -10.90 6.45 6.37
C VAL A 146 -11.46 7.79 6.82
N ILE A 147 -11.64 7.93 8.13
CA ILE A 147 -12.18 9.14 8.75
C ILE A 147 -11.16 9.64 9.77
N GLU A 148 -10.64 10.84 9.52
CA GLU A 148 -9.64 11.46 10.39
C GLU A 148 -10.15 11.57 11.85
N ASN A 149 -9.30 11.17 12.80
CA ASN A 149 -9.54 11.09 14.23
C ASN A 149 -10.64 10.10 14.68
N VAL A 150 -11.16 9.26 13.78
CA VAL A 150 -12.26 8.35 14.09
C VAL A 150 -11.98 6.92 13.66
N GLN A 151 -11.55 6.71 12.41
CA GLN A 151 -11.54 5.37 11.81
C GLN A 151 -10.40 5.18 10.81
N ALA A 152 -9.61 4.13 11.05
CA ALA A 152 -8.75 3.52 10.04
C ALA A 152 -9.50 2.46 9.23
N PHE A 153 -9.07 2.25 7.99
CA PHE A 153 -9.67 1.30 7.06
C PHE A 153 -8.75 0.10 6.83
N PHE A 154 -9.24 -1.10 7.16
CA PHE A 154 -8.57 -2.37 6.88
C PHE A 154 -9.33 -3.14 5.79
N PRO A 155 -8.90 -3.06 4.53
CA PRO A 155 -9.58 -3.74 3.44
C PRO A 155 -9.41 -5.25 3.54
N ILE A 156 -10.50 -5.99 3.36
CA ILE A 156 -10.48 -7.45 3.28
C ILE A 156 -10.25 -7.84 1.83
N ALA A 157 -9.04 -8.32 1.54
CA ALA A 157 -8.65 -8.73 0.19
C ALA A 157 -9.08 -10.18 -0.10
N PHE A 158 -9.34 -10.45 -1.38
CA PHE A 158 -9.55 -11.80 -1.90
C PHE A 158 -8.20 -12.41 -2.28
N TYR A 159 -7.79 -13.46 -1.57
CA TYR A 159 -6.55 -14.17 -1.80
C TYR A 159 -6.79 -15.33 -2.75
N GLN A 160 -6.15 -15.27 -3.91
CA GLN A 160 -6.25 -16.33 -4.90
C GLN A 160 -5.43 -17.55 -4.49
N TYR A 161 -5.91 -18.73 -4.85
CA TYR A 161 -5.07 -19.93 -4.83
C TYR A 161 -3.97 -19.83 -5.89
N GLN A 162 -3.00 -20.74 -5.83
CA GLN A 162 -1.86 -20.72 -6.76
C GLN A 162 -2.35 -20.69 -8.22
N PRO A 163 -1.95 -19.70 -9.03
CA PRO A 163 -2.52 -19.50 -10.37
C PRO A 163 -2.42 -20.73 -11.27
N HIS A 164 -1.31 -21.48 -11.19
CA HIS A 164 -1.13 -22.72 -11.96
C HIS A 164 -2.15 -23.81 -11.63
N ILE A 165 -2.64 -23.87 -10.39
CA ILE A 165 -3.66 -24.84 -9.98
C ILE A 165 -5.01 -24.41 -10.56
N ILE A 166 -5.37 -23.14 -10.39
CA ILE A 166 -6.62 -22.59 -10.91
C ILE A 166 -6.67 -22.72 -12.44
N ALA A 167 -5.61 -22.30 -13.13
CA ALA A 167 -5.52 -22.35 -14.58
C ALA A 167 -5.65 -23.78 -15.13
N ARG A 168 -5.02 -24.76 -14.48
CA ARG A 168 -5.13 -26.18 -14.86
C ARG A 168 -6.53 -26.73 -14.62
N THR A 169 -7.15 -26.41 -13.48
CA THR A 169 -8.45 -26.97 -13.09
C THR A 169 -9.61 -26.35 -13.86
N TYR A 170 -9.52 -25.06 -14.18
CA TYR A 170 -10.61 -24.29 -14.81
C TYR A 170 -10.31 -23.89 -16.27
N HIS A 171 -9.24 -24.42 -16.87
CA HIS A 171 -8.81 -24.11 -18.24
C HIS A 171 -8.69 -22.60 -18.52
N MET A 172 -8.25 -21.84 -17.52
CA MET A 172 -8.09 -20.38 -17.63
C MET A 172 -6.79 -20.03 -18.37
N THR A 173 -6.85 -19.06 -19.27
CA THR A 173 -5.66 -18.48 -19.93
C THR A 173 -5.03 -17.40 -19.05
N ASP A 174 -3.73 -17.11 -19.20
CA ASP A 174 -3.01 -16.09 -18.42
C ASP A 174 -3.64 -14.68 -18.42
N ASN A 175 -4.52 -14.36 -19.38
CA ASN A 175 -5.22 -13.07 -19.50
C ASN A 175 -6.68 -13.07 -18.99
N SER A 176 -7.19 -14.17 -18.43
CA SER A 176 -8.57 -14.19 -17.92
C SER A 176 -8.70 -13.38 -16.64
N THR A 177 -9.69 -12.49 -16.57
CA THR A 177 -10.14 -11.89 -15.31
C THR A 177 -10.63 -13.02 -14.39
N ILE A 178 -10.04 -13.14 -13.21
CA ILE A 178 -10.43 -14.16 -12.25
C ILE A 178 -11.67 -13.67 -11.51
N ASP A 179 -12.81 -14.28 -11.81
CA ASP A 179 -14.04 -13.98 -11.12
C ASP A 179 -13.92 -14.35 -9.63
N LEU A 180 -14.50 -13.52 -8.77
CA LEU A 180 -14.59 -13.74 -7.34
C LEU A 180 -15.46 -14.98 -7.07
N HIS A 181 -14.82 -16.12 -6.91
CA HIS A 181 -15.49 -17.38 -6.65
C HIS A 181 -14.70 -18.21 -5.65
N LYS A 182 -15.41 -18.98 -4.81
CA LYS A 182 -14.80 -19.80 -3.74
C LYS A 182 -13.81 -20.84 -4.25
N SER A 183 -13.88 -21.20 -5.53
CA SER A 183 -12.92 -22.10 -6.18
C SER A 183 -11.58 -21.44 -6.53
N HIS A 184 -11.56 -20.12 -6.66
CA HIS A 184 -10.38 -19.36 -7.08
C HIS A 184 -9.62 -18.79 -5.91
N GLY A 185 -10.18 -18.83 -4.70
CA GLY A 185 -9.57 -18.22 -3.53
C GLY A 185 -10.54 -18.05 -2.37
N TRP A 186 -10.16 -17.20 -1.43
CA TRP A 186 -10.90 -16.94 -0.21
C TRP A 186 -10.66 -15.51 0.30
N PHE A 187 -11.59 -14.99 1.09
CA PHE A 187 -11.40 -13.69 1.75
C PHE A 187 -10.57 -13.86 3.02
N ASN A 188 -9.43 -13.19 3.07
CA ASN A 188 -8.53 -13.26 4.22
C ASN A 188 -8.82 -12.12 5.21
N PHE A 189 -9.56 -12.45 6.27
CA PHE A 189 -9.89 -11.51 7.35
C PHE A 189 -8.69 -11.16 8.25
N TYR A 190 -7.59 -11.92 8.14
CA TYR A 190 -6.37 -11.73 8.94
C TYR A 190 -5.25 -11.08 8.11
N ALA A 191 -5.56 -10.52 6.94
CA ALA A 191 -4.63 -9.78 6.12
C ALA A 191 -4.47 -8.34 6.65
N PHE A 192 -3.59 -8.15 7.63
CA PHE A 192 -3.28 -6.83 8.21
C PHE A 192 -2.18 -6.06 7.46
N ASP A 193 -1.77 -6.55 6.30
CA ASP A 193 -0.73 -5.92 5.47
C ASP A 193 -1.25 -4.70 4.68
N HIS A 194 -2.55 -4.41 4.75
CA HIS A 194 -3.21 -3.32 4.06
C HIS A 194 -3.92 -2.42 5.06
N ILE A 195 -3.60 -1.12 5.04
CA ILE A 195 -4.23 -0.16 5.95
C ILE A 195 -4.30 1.22 5.31
N GLY A 196 -5.50 1.81 5.35
CA GLY A 196 -5.73 3.22 5.10
C GLY A 196 -5.92 3.96 6.41
N MET A 197 -5.24 5.08 6.60
CA MET A 197 -5.40 5.92 7.80
C MET A 197 -4.88 7.33 7.55
N TYR A 198 -5.21 8.27 8.44
CA TYR A 198 -4.48 9.53 8.48
C TYR A 198 -3.19 9.40 9.28
N MET A 199 -2.16 10.16 8.86
CA MET A 199 -0.93 10.26 9.64
C MET A 199 -1.21 10.84 11.04
N SER A 200 -2.14 11.78 11.18
CA SER A 200 -2.59 12.35 12.46
C SER A 200 -3.09 11.27 13.42
N ASP A 201 -3.87 10.30 12.93
CA ASP A 201 -4.36 9.16 13.73
C ASP A 201 -3.21 8.32 14.27
N TYR A 202 -2.22 8.02 13.42
CA TYR A 202 -1.03 7.27 13.83
C TYR A 202 -0.26 8.00 14.93
N LEU A 203 -0.04 9.31 14.77
CA LEU A 203 0.69 10.11 15.76
C LEU A 203 -0.03 10.18 17.09
N ASN A 204 -1.36 10.27 17.08
CA ASN A 204 -2.17 10.26 18.29
C ASN A 204 -2.08 8.91 18.99
N LEU A 205 -2.20 7.80 18.25
CA LEU A 205 -2.03 6.44 18.79
C LEU A 205 -0.64 6.21 19.38
N LYS A 206 0.41 6.67 18.68
CA LYS A 206 1.79 6.58 19.16
C LYS A 206 1.99 7.34 20.46
N LYS A 207 1.48 8.57 20.57
CA LYS A 207 1.53 9.35 21.83
C LYS A 207 0.85 8.62 22.98
N LEU A 208 -0.34 8.07 22.74
CA LEU A 208 -1.08 7.28 23.74
C LEU A 208 -0.32 6.03 24.18
N SER A 209 0.38 5.36 23.26
CA SER A 209 1.20 4.20 23.57
C SER A 209 2.46 4.53 24.38
N LEU A 210 2.97 5.75 24.31
CA LEU A 210 4.16 6.21 25.04
C LEU A 210 3.82 6.83 26.40
N SER A 211 2.56 7.21 26.62
CA SER A 211 2.07 7.76 27.89
C SER A 211 1.66 6.70 28.92
N ASN A 212 1.65 5.42 28.54
CA ASN A 212 1.41 4.27 29.40
C ASN A 212 2.71 3.53 29.68
#